data_AF-A0A7C5CZK2-F1
#
_entry.id   AF-A0A7C5CZK2-F1
#
_cell.length_a   1.000
_cell.length_b   1.000
_cell.length_c   1.000
_cell.angle_alpha   90.00
_cell.angle_beta   90.00
_cell.angle_gamma   90.00
#
_symmetry.space_group_name_H-M   'P 1'
#
loop_
_entity.id
_entity.type
_entity.pdbx_description
1 polymer ?
#
loop_
_entity_poly.entity_id
_entity_poly.type
_entity_poly.pdbx_seq_one_letter_code
_entity_poly.pdbx_strand_id
1 'polypeptide(L)' 'MRKKTRIGILTAGGDCPGLNAAIRAVGKSAICDYGYEVIG' A
#
# COMPACT_ATOMS: atom_id res chain seq x y z
N MET A 1 12.00 -10.60 17.68
CA MET A 1 11.83 -9.92 16.37
C MET A 1 10.98 -8.68 16.57
N ARG A 2 11.38 -7.51 16.05
CA ARG A 2 10.59 -6.29 16.15
C ARG A 2 9.38 -6.38 15.21
N LYS A 3 8.18 -6.08 15.71
CA LYS A 3 6.94 -6.15 14.92
C LYS A 3 7.03 -5.15 13.77
N LYS A 4 6.82 -5.60 12.53
CA LYS A 4 6.72 -4.71 11.37
C LYS A 4 5.43 -3.88 11.48
N THR A 5 5.52 -2.61 11.13
CA THR A 5 4.33 -1.76 10.94
C THR A 5 3.52 -2.34 9.79
N ARG A 6 2.19 -2.42 9.97
CA ARG A 6 1.28 -2.97 8.96
C ARG A 6 0.32 -1.89 8.50
N ILE A 7 0.07 -1.84 7.21
CA ILE A 7 -0.87 -0.91 6.59
C ILE A 7 -1.83 -1.68 5.67
N GLY A 8 -3.09 -1.24 5.64
CA GLY A 8 -4.11 -1.74 4.71
C GLY A 8 -4.37 -0.73 3.60
N ILE A 9 -4.53 -1.19 2.36
CA ILE A 9 -4.95 -0.34 1.23
C ILE A 9 -6.33 -0.79 0.78
N LEU A 10 -7.37 -0.01 1.11
CA LEU A 10 -8.74 -0.26 0.66
C LEU A 10 -9.13 0.77 -0.41
N THR A 11 -9.67 0.29 -1.53
CA THR A 11 -10.28 1.14 -2.55
C THR A 11 -11.79 1.10 -2.43
N ALA A 12 -12.45 2.25 -2.57
CA ALA A 12 -13.90 2.36 -2.55
C ALA A 12 -14.38 3.30 -3.67
N GLY A 13 -15.59 3.07 -4.18
CA GLY A 13 -16.16 3.79 -5.32
C GLY A 13 -15.99 3.04 -6.64
N GLY A 14 -16.22 3.73 -7.75
CA GLY A 14 -16.00 3.19 -9.10
C GLY A 14 -14.54 3.29 -9.54
N ASP A 15 -14.19 2.58 -10.61
CA ASP A 15 -12.84 2.62 -11.18
C ASP A 15 -12.50 4.01 -11.71
N CYS A 16 -11.27 4.45 -11.41
CA CYS A 16 -10.73 5.69 -11.93
C CYS A 16 -9.32 5.49 -12.51
N PRO A 17 -8.96 6.23 -13.57
CA PRO A 17 -7.58 6.30 -14.01
C PRO A 17 -6.68 6.76 -12.86
N GLY A 18 -5.65 5.98 -12.56
CA GLY A 18 -4.70 6.29 -11.49
C GLY A 18 -4.88 5.50 -10.20
N LEU A 19 -5.97 4.75 -10.03
CA LEU A 19 -6.18 3.91 -8.85
C LEU A 19 -5.02 2.92 -8.64
N ASN A 20 -4.69 2.16 -9.68
CA ASN A 20 -3.57 1.22 -9.66
C ASN A 20 -2.22 1.91 -9.45
N ALA A 21 -2.04 3.14 -9.97
CA ALA A 21 -0.83 3.90 -9.78
C ALA A 21 -0.66 4.34 -8.32
N ALA A 22 -1.75 4.77 -7.67
CA ALA A 22 -1.77 5.13 -6.25
C ALA A 22 -1.48 3.91 -5.36
N ILE A 23 -2.16 2.77 -5.59
CA ILE A 23 -1.89 1.51 -4.87
C ILE A 23 -0.41 1.13 -5.02
N ARG A 24 0.12 1.21 -6.23
CA ARG A 24 1.53 0.87 -6.51
C ARG A 24 2.50 1.82 -5.83
N ALA A 25 2.23 3.13 -5.83
CA ALA A 25 3.08 4.12 -5.19
C ALA A 25 3.15 3.87 -3.68
N VAL A 26 1.99 3.71 -3.02
CA VAL A 26 1.92 3.44 -1.57
C VAL A 26 2.58 2.10 -1.22
N GLY A 27 2.24 1.03 -1.94
CA GLY A 27 2.77 -0.31 -1.68
C GLY A 27 4.29 -0.38 -1.88
N LYS A 28 4.80 0.23 -2.96
CA LYS A 28 6.24 0.23 -3.24
C LYS A 28 7.01 0.98 -2.16
N SER A 29 6.57 2.18 -1.78
CA SER A 29 7.25 2.94 -0.73
C SER A 29 7.21 2.21 0.61
N ALA A 30 6.04 1.70 1.01
CA ALA A 30 5.88 0.97 2.26
C ALA A 30 6.82 -0.25 2.36
N ILE A 31 6.94 -1.04 1.29
CA ILE A 31 7.77 -2.26 1.28
C ILE A 31 9.26 -1.92 1.12
N CYS A 32 9.61 -1.09 0.14
CA CYS A 32 11.01 -0.87 -0.25
C CYS A 32 11.72 0.13 0.66
N ASP A 33 11.05 1.20 1.07
CA ASP A 33 11.70 2.31 1.77
C ASP A 33 11.49 2.22 3.29
N TYR A 34 10.36 1.69 3.74
CA TYR A 34 9.98 1.63 5.16
C TYR A 34 9.98 0.22 5.77
N GLY A 35 10.09 -0.83 4.96
CA GLY A 35 10.07 -2.22 5.46
C GLY A 35 8.75 -2.65 6.11
N TYR A 36 7.64 -1.98 5.76
CA TYR A 36 6.30 -2.26 6.27
C TYR A 36 5.71 -3.50 5.61
N GLU A 37 4.71 -4.07 6.26
CA GLU A 37 3.85 -5.11 5.72
C GLU A 37 2.59 -4.46 5.14
N VAL A 38 2.30 -4.75 3.87
CA VAL A 38 1.12 -4.20 3.17
C VAL A 38 0.07 -5.30 3.06
N ILE A 39 -1.15 -4.98 3.46
CA ILE A 39 -2.34 -5.82 3.35
C ILE A 39 -3.26 -5.15 2.33
N GLY A 40 -3.71 -5.91 1.32
CA GLY A 40 -4.71 -5.48 0.35
C GLY A 40 -6.06 -6.06 0.68
#